data_AF-A0A652LDG7-F1
#
_entry.id   AF-A0A652LDG7-F1
#
_cell.length_a   1.000
_cell.length_b   1.000
_cell.length_c   1.000
_cell.angle_alpha   90.00
_cell.angle_beta   90.00
_cell.angle_gamma   90.00
#
_symmetry.space_group_name_H-M   'P 1'
#
loop_
_entity.id
_entity.type
_entity.pdbx_description
1 polymer ?
#
loop_
_entity_poly.entity_id
_entity_poly.type
_entity_poly.pdbx_seq_one_letter_code
_entity_poly.pdbx_strand_id
1 'polypeptide(L)'
;MSATAGFVREQDTSVLLSRVLPGLDGPELRALTDQCRFAHAAVLVFPPDEHALRTDLAASGLSTDAQAQPSVVVRERLASRHRLDPAELDVRILRPVVRGPAGERRAVEVFALTVPPGSGLTLIAAEERALEHEAHLAFDVVRPDPLVLRGLLASFARHGAAADGGGYNPHEDGTVFYFTAPADTKTAYRRVELYAGGDHRDVLSEHLGRPLAAAGHPRPAADQQPAETLLWLLTGAWTTQALAACARLRLPEAMDRHTGTDGSALARAVGADPQSLATLLRYLAMLGVVSEGPDGFRLTGVGALLDAEAPGSMRPLALMYGGPFYQSFAHLTHTVRSGQPGFEHLYGENHFDHFARDPELATQFDRSMA
;
A
#
# COMPACT_ATOMS: atom_id res chain seq x y z
N MET A 1 -19.79 21.17 -14.68
CA MET A 1 -18.65 22.10 -14.48
C MET A 1 -19.06 23.42 -13.85
N SER A 2 -19.97 24.23 -14.42
CA SER A 2 -20.38 25.51 -13.80
C SER A 2 -20.89 25.37 -12.36
N ALA A 3 -21.70 24.36 -12.07
CA ALA A 3 -22.15 24.05 -10.72
C ALA A 3 -20.97 23.74 -9.76
N THR A 4 -20.00 22.93 -10.21
CA THR A 4 -18.76 22.64 -9.47
C THR A 4 -17.94 23.90 -9.22
N ALA A 5 -17.82 24.78 -10.21
CA ALA A 5 -17.08 26.04 -10.06
C ALA A 5 -17.76 27.00 -9.07
N GLY A 6 -19.09 27.13 -9.12
CA GLY A 6 -19.86 27.86 -8.11
C GLY A 6 -19.68 27.27 -6.71
N PHE A 7 -19.79 25.94 -6.60
CA PHE A 7 -19.54 25.22 -5.36
C PHE A 7 -18.14 25.51 -4.80
N VAL A 8 -17.08 25.41 -5.59
CA VAL A 8 -15.71 25.68 -5.09
C VAL A 8 -15.53 27.13 -4.62
N ARG A 9 -16.21 28.10 -5.24
CA ARG A 9 -16.14 29.53 -4.86
C ARG A 9 -16.83 29.84 -3.55
N GLU A 10 -17.93 29.15 -3.24
CA GLU A 10 -18.86 29.58 -2.18
C GLU A 10 -18.69 28.80 -0.87
N GLN A 11 -18.19 27.57 -0.93
CA GLN A 11 -18.25 26.69 0.23
C GLN A 11 -17.18 27.01 1.27
N ASP A 12 -17.53 26.85 2.56
CA ASP A 12 -16.59 26.94 3.68
C ASP A 12 -16.13 25.56 4.12
N THR A 13 -14.89 25.44 4.62
CA THR A 13 -14.34 24.14 5.04
C THR A 13 -15.16 23.48 6.14
N SER A 14 -15.55 24.23 7.18
CA SER A 14 -16.31 23.68 8.31
C SER A 14 -17.73 23.28 7.90
N VAL A 15 -18.36 24.10 7.03
CA VAL A 15 -19.68 23.79 6.46
C VAL A 15 -19.61 22.53 5.60
N LEU A 16 -18.55 22.35 4.81
CA LEU A 16 -18.39 21.15 4.00
C LEU A 16 -18.13 19.91 4.84
N LEU A 17 -17.22 19.97 5.82
CA LEU A 17 -16.95 18.83 6.69
C LEU A 17 -18.23 18.34 7.39
N SER A 18 -19.05 19.25 7.93
CA SER A 18 -20.33 18.87 8.57
C SER A 18 -21.40 18.33 7.60
N ARG A 19 -21.33 18.68 6.30
CA ARG A 19 -22.20 18.13 5.27
C ARG A 19 -21.72 16.76 4.78
N VAL A 20 -20.42 16.59 4.62
CA VAL A 20 -19.77 15.36 4.18
C VAL A 20 -19.86 14.28 5.27
N LEU A 21 -19.71 14.67 6.53
CA LEU A 21 -19.74 13.81 7.71
C LEU A 21 -20.91 14.20 8.61
N PRO A 22 -22.13 13.70 8.36
CA PRO A 22 -23.29 13.99 9.20
C PRO A 22 -23.03 13.70 10.68
N GLY A 23 -23.48 14.61 11.54
CA GLY A 23 -23.27 14.53 12.99
C GLY A 23 -21.92 15.05 13.47
N LEU A 24 -21.01 15.48 12.58
CA LEU A 24 -19.79 16.17 12.96
C LEU A 24 -20.11 17.62 13.37
N ASP A 25 -20.00 17.93 14.65
CA ASP A 25 -20.29 19.26 15.20
C ASP A 25 -19.35 19.64 16.37
N GLY A 26 -19.63 20.80 16.99
CA GLY A 26 -19.03 21.16 18.27
C GLY A 26 -17.50 21.30 18.25
N PRO A 27 -16.81 20.85 19.32
CA PRO A 27 -15.34 20.91 19.42
C PRO A 27 -14.61 20.09 18.37
N GLU A 28 -15.19 18.97 17.96
CA GLU A 28 -14.55 18.09 16.99
C GLU A 28 -14.52 18.71 15.59
N LEU A 29 -15.65 19.29 15.15
CA LEU A 29 -15.69 20.01 13.87
C LEU A 29 -14.63 21.11 13.81
N ARG A 30 -14.42 21.84 14.91
CA ARG A 30 -13.36 22.85 15.00
C ARG A 30 -11.98 22.22 14.86
N ALA A 31 -11.71 21.13 15.58
CA ALA A 31 -10.44 20.43 15.50
C ALA A 31 -10.14 19.94 14.07
N LEU A 32 -11.12 19.37 13.36
CA LEU A 32 -10.95 18.96 11.96
C LEU A 32 -10.75 20.17 11.03
N THR A 33 -11.49 21.26 11.26
CA THR A 33 -11.35 22.49 10.46
C THR A 33 -9.98 23.16 10.66
N ASP A 34 -9.38 23.04 11.85
CA ASP A 34 -8.04 23.55 12.13
C ASP A 34 -6.94 22.75 11.42
N GLN A 35 -7.20 21.47 11.13
CA GLN A 35 -6.23 20.55 10.52
C GLN A 35 -6.40 20.36 9.01
N CYS A 36 -7.59 20.65 8.47
CA CYS A 36 -7.91 20.45 7.06
C CYS A 36 -8.39 21.75 6.39
N ARG A 37 -8.15 21.90 5.09
CA ARG A 37 -8.66 23.01 4.28
C ARG A 37 -9.26 22.48 2.99
N PHE A 38 -10.46 22.92 2.65
CA PHE A 38 -11.05 22.56 1.37
C PHE A 38 -10.21 23.11 0.21
N ALA A 39 -9.72 22.19 -0.63
CA ALA A 39 -8.74 22.45 -1.67
C ALA A 39 -9.38 22.51 -3.06
N HIS A 40 -10.09 21.44 -3.45
CA HIS A 40 -10.77 21.35 -4.73
C HIS A 40 -11.99 20.45 -4.71
N ALA A 41 -12.83 20.63 -5.73
CA ALA A 41 -13.81 19.62 -6.13
C ALA A 41 -13.46 19.14 -7.54
N ALA A 42 -13.54 17.83 -7.76
CA ALA A 42 -13.23 17.22 -9.04
C ALA A 42 -14.50 16.84 -9.80
N VAL A 43 -14.39 16.85 -11.13
CA VAL A 43 -15.46 16.45 -12.05
C VAL A 43 -14.87 15.80 -13.30
N LEU A 44 -15.53 14.74 -13.79
CA LEU A 44 -15.26 14.15 -15.10
C LEU A 44 -16.21 14.75 -16.14
N VAL A 45 -15.66 15.25 -17.24
CA VAL A 45 -16.39 15.85 -18.36
C VAL A 45 -16.03 15.16 -19.67
N PHE A 46 -16.89 15.32 -20.68
CA PHE A 46 -16.84 14.58 -21.94
C PHE A 46 -16.94 15.51 -23.16
N PRO A 47 -15.94 16.39 -23.38
CA PRO A 47 -15.94 17.29 -24.52
C PRO A 47 -15.70 16.51 -25.84
N PRO A 48 -16.27 16.95 -26.98
CA PRO A 48 -15.99 16.33 -28.27
C PRO A 48 -14.55 16.55 -28.77
N ASP A 49 -13.93 17.66 -28.36
CA ASP A 49 -12.57 18.05 -28.71
C ASP A 49 -12.02 19.08 -27.70
N GLU A 50 -10.75 19.46 -27.85
CA GLU A 50 -10.11 20.45 -26.96
C GLU A 50 -10.77 21.84 -27.06
N HIS A 51 -11.28 22.24 -28.22
CA HIS A 51 -11.88 23.55 -28.39
C HIS A 51 -13.19 23.69 -27.60
N ALA A 52 -14.03 22.64 -27.63
CA ALA A 52 -15.23 22.55 -26.83
C ALA A 52 -14.92 22.55 -25.32
N LEU A 53 -13.87 21.84 -24.88
CA LEU A 53 -13.42 21.87 -23.49
C LEU A 53 -13.05 23.29 -23.03
N ARG A 54 -12.29 24.03 -23.85
CA ARG A 54 -11.90 25.42 -23.54
C ARG A 54 -13.12 26.35 -23.49
N THR A 55 -14.08 26.13 -24.39
CA THR A 55 -15.34 26.88 -24.43
C THR A 55 -16.17 26.65 -23.15
N ASP A 56 -16.29 25.40 -22.72
CA ASP A 56 -17.01 25.04 -21.50
C ASP A 56 -16.34 25.62 -20.25
N LEU A 57 -14.99 25.61 -20.20
CA LEU A 57 -14.21 26.22 -19.11
C LEU A 57 -14.52 27.72 -19.00
N ALA A 58 -14.47 28.44 -20.13
CA ALA A 58 -14.80 29.86 -20.18
C ALA A 58 -16.25 30.13 -19.74
N ALA A 59 -17.21 29.34 -20.22
CA ALA A 59 -18.62 29.45 -19.83
C ALA A 59 -18.86 29.16 -18.33
N SER A 60 -17.96 28.38 -17.69
CA SER A 60 -17.98 28.10 -16.25
C SER A 60 -17.23 29.15 -15.41
N GLY A 61 -16.69 30.19 -16.06
CA GLY A 61 -15.85 31.22 -15.44
C GLY A 61 -14.50 30.68 -14.93
N LEU A 62 -14.00 29.59 -15.50
CA LEU A 62 -12.72 28.99 -15.18
C LEU A 62 -11.64 29.46 -16.17
N SER A 63 -10.38 29.50 -15.72
CA SER A 63 -9.27 29.88 -16.58
C SER A 63 -9.10 28.88 -17.73
N THR A 64 -9.05 29.40 -18.95
CA THR A 64 -8.77 28.64 -20.17
C THR A 64 -7.30 28.33 -20.38
N ASP A 65 -6.40 28.96 -19.61
CA ASP A 65 -4.94 28.83 -19.78
C ASP A 65 -4.36 27.67 -18.97
N ALA A 66 -5.19 27.00 -18.17
CA ALA A 66 -4.78 25.82 -17.42
C ALA A 66 -4.20 24.76 -18.37
N GLN A 67 -2.96 24.35 -18.13
CA GLN A 67 -2.32 23.31 -18.94
C GLN A 67 -3.03 21.97 -18.73
N ALA A 68 -3.35 21.30 -19.84
CA ALA A 68 -3.91 19.96 -19.82
C ALA A 68 -2.78 18.94 -19.82
N GLN A 69 -2.77 18.04 -18.84
CA GLN A 69 -1.79 16.96 -18.72
C GLN A 69 -2.48 15.60 -18.92
N PRO A 70 -1.78 14.55 -19.38
CA PRO A 70 -2.35 13.20 -19.40
C PRO A 70 -2.73 12.74 -17.98
N SER A 71 -3.96 12.26 -17.79
CA SER A 71 -4.39 11.64 -16.53
C SER A 71 -4.24 10.13 -16.60
N VAL A 72 -3.10 9.60 -16.12
CA VAL A 72 -2.83 8.16 -16.18
C VAL A 72 -3.79 7.38 -15.28
N VAL A 73 -4.01 7.85 -14.05
CA VAL A 73 -4.83 7.12 -13.06
C VAL A 73 -6.29 7.01 -13.48
N VAL A 74 -6.91 8.12 -13.89
CA VAL A 74 -8.33 8.11 -14.30
C VAL A 74 -8.52 7.35 -15.61
N ARG A 75 -7.54 7.43 -16.53
CA ARG A 75 -7.55 6.65 -17.77
C ARG A 75 -7.55 5.14 -17.49
N GLU A 76 -6.64 4.66 -16.65
CA GLU A 76 -6.57 3.24 -16.27
C GLU A 76 -7.85 2.78 -15.56
N ARG A 77 -8.44 3.60 -14.69
CA ARG A 77 -9.70 3.29 -14.00
C ARG A 77 -10.87 3.19 -14.97
N LEU A 78 -11.02 4.15 -15.88
CA LEU A 78 -12.06 4.13 -16.90
C LEU A 78 -11.90 2.92 -17.83
N ALA A 79 -10.66 2.66 -18.28
CA ALA A 79 -10.33 1.51 -19.12
C ALA A 79 -10.71 0.20 -18.42
N SER A 80 -10.32 0.03 -17.15
CA SER A 80 -10.63 -1.17 -16.36
C SER A 80 -12.14 -1.36 -16.15
N ARG A 81 -12.84 -0.29 -15.76
CA ARG A 81 -14.29 -0.33 -15.47
C ARG A 81 -15.11 -0.68 -16.71
N HIS A 82 -14.73 -0.12 -17.86
CA HIS A 82 -15.43 -0.30 -19.14
C HIS A 82 -14.81 -1.38 -20.05
N ARG A 83 -13.76 -2.06 -19.56
CA ARG A 83 -13.02 -3.12 -20.29
C ARG A 83 -12.51 -2.67 -21.66
N LEU A 84 -11.95 -1.47 -21.72
CA LEU A 84 -11.31 -0.88 -22.90
C LEU A 84 -9.79 -0.95 -22.80
N ASP A 85 -9.12 -0.78 -23.94
CA ASP A 85 -7.68 -0.52 -23.96
C ASP A 85 -7.44 0.93 -23.49
N PRO A 86 -6.60 1.17 -22.45
CA PRO A 86 -6.24 2.52 -22.02
C PRO A 86 -5.72 3.41 -23.16
N ALA A 87 -5.10 2.83 -24.20
CA ALA A 87 -4.60 3.57 -25.36
C ALA A 87 -5.71 4.21 -26.21
N GLU A 88 -6.96 3.72 -26.10
CA GLU A 88 -8.12 4.26 -26.80
C GLU A 88 -8.77 5.46 -26.08
N LEU A 89 -8.31 5.77 -24.87
CA LEU A 89 -8.89 6.81 -24.02
C LEU A 89 -7.95 8.02 -23.91
N ASP A 90 -8.34 9.11 -24.56
CA ASP A 90 -7.69 10.41 -24.35
C ASP A 90 -8.28 11.10 -23.11
N VAL A 91 -7.67 10.84 -21.95
CA VAL A 91 -8.05 11.47 -20.68
C VAL A 91 -7.01 12.49 -20.26
N ARG A 92 -7.45 13.73 -20.08
CA ARG A 92 -6.63 14.85 -19.63
C ARG A 92 -7.09 15.34 -18.26
N ILE A 93 -6.16 15.89 -17.49
CA ILE A 93 -6.42 16.57 -16.22
C ILE A 93 -6.06 18.05 -16.34
N LEU A 94 -6.93 18.91 -15.81
CA LEU A 94 -6.72 20.34 -15.68
C LEU A 94 -7.08 20.76 -14.26
N ARG A 95 -6.35 21.73 -13.70
CA ARG A 95 -6.63 22.30 -12.37
C ARG A 95 -6.78 23.83 -12.44
N PRO A 96 -7.80 24.37 -13.14
CA PRO A 96 -8.06 25.80 -13.15
C PRO A 96 -8.24 26.35 -11.73
N VAL A 97 -7.52 27.44 -11.43
CA VAL A 97 -7.55 28.10 -10.12
C VAL A 97 -8.85 28.85 -9.93
N VAL A 98 -9.41 28.73 -8.74
CA VAL A 98 -10.60 29.43 -8.27
C VAL A 98 -10.27 30.08 -6.93
N ARG A 99 -10.83 31.26 -6.65
CA ARG A 99 -10.70 31.91 -5.34
C ARG A 99 -11.92 31.60 -4.48
N GLY A 100 -11.66 31.17 -3.26
CA GLY A 100 -12.71 30.99 -2.24
C GLY A 100 -13.18 32.33 -1.65
N PRO A 101 -14.15 32.30 -0.71
CA PRO A 101 -14.77 33.50 -0.16
C PRO A 101 -13.79 34.43 0.57
N ALA A 102 -12.74 33.88 1.18
CA ALA A 102 -11.69 34.63 1.88
C ALA A 102 -10.45 34.89 1.00
N GLY A 103 -10.55 34.65 -0.31
CA GLY A 103 -9.48 34.86 -1.28
C GLY A 103 -8.44 33.74 -1.35
N GLU A 104 -8.64 32.66 -0.58
CA GLU A 104 -7.82 31.46 -0.59
C GLU A 104 -7.79 30.81 -1.98
N ARG A 105 -6.65 30.21 -2.32
CA ARG A 105 -6.44 29.57 -3.60
C ARG A 105 -7.01 28.15 -3.54
N ARG A 106 -8.00 27.88 -4.39
CA ARG A 106 -8.63 26.57 -4.59
C ARG A 106 -8.54 26.18 -6.06
N ALA A 107 -8.98 24.97 -6.41
CA ALA A 107 -9.11 24.55 -7.79
C ALA A 107 -10.45 23.87 -8.07
N VAL A 108 -10.85 23.88 -9.34
CA VAL A 108 -11.73 22.83 -9.86
C VAL A 108 -10.81 21.85 -10.57
N GLU A 109 -10.83 20.58 -10.17
CA GLU A 109 -10.09 19.55 -10.88
C GLU A 109 -10.98 18.96 -11.97
N VAL A 110 -10.56 19.11 -13.22
CA VAL A 110 -11.33 18.68 -14.38
C VAL A 110 -10.61 17.52 -15.03
N PHE A 111 -11.21 16.33 -14.95
CA PHE A 111 -10.84 15.21 -15.80
C PHE A 111 -11.67 15.34 -17.09
N ALA A 112 -11.02 15.36 -18.25
CA ALA A 112 -11.68 15.45 -19.53
C ALA A 112 -11.37 14.21 -20.36
N LEU A 113 -12.37 13.37 -20.61
CA LEU A 113 -12.30 12.30 -21.60
C LEU A 113 -12.80 12.86 -22.94
N THR A 114 -11.95 12.88 -23.96
CA THR A 114 -12.35 13.34 -25.31
C THR A 114 -13.32 12.31 -25.93
N VAL A 115 -14.52 12.75 -26.31
CA VAL A 115 -15.59 11.89 -26.86
C VAL A 115 -16.06 12.44 -28.21
N PRO A 116 -15.38 12.11 -29.33
CA PRO A 116 -15.77 12.59 -30.64
C PRO A 116 -17.21 12.18 -31.01
N PRO A 117 -17.96 13.02 -31.73
CA PRO A 117 -19.33 12.69 -32.15
C PRO A 117 -19.38 11.39 -32.95
N GLY A 118 -20.29 10.49 -32.58
CA GLY A 118 -20.43 9.19 -33.23
C GLY A 118 -19.41 8.13 -32.81
N SER A 119 -18.51 8.43 -31.87
CA SER A 119 -17.61 7.44 -31.28
C SER A 119 -18.34 6.47 -30.34
N GLY A 120 -17.78 5.27 -30.17
CA GLY A 120 -18.26 4.26 -29.21
C GLY A 120 -18.22 4.74 -27.74
N LEU A 121 -17.49 5.81 -27.45
CA LEU A 121 -17.37 6.39 -26.11
C LEU A 121 -18.63 7.15 -25.64
N THR A 122 -19.60 7.39 -26.53
CA THR A 122 -20.83 8.12 -26.21
C THR A 122 -21.65 7.44 -25.10
N LEU A 123 -21.73 6.10 -25.12
CA LEU A 123 -22.45 5.34 -24.10
C LEU A 123 -21.74 5.39 -22.75
N ILE A 124 -20.41 5.26 -22.75
CA ILE A 124 -19.57 5.35 -21.54
C ILE A 124 -19.70 6.74 -20.92
N ALA A 125 -19.66 7.79 -21.73
CA ALA A 125 -19.85 9.16 -21.27
C ALA A 125 -21.24 9.40 -20.64
N ALA A 126 -22.28 8.71 -21.12
CA ALA A 126 -23.61 8.79 -20.52
C ALA A 126 -23.66 8.09 -19.16
N GLU A 127 -23.08 6.90 -19.05
CA GLU A 127 -23.03 6.12 -17.81
C GLU A 127 -22.18 6.82 -16.74
N GLU A 128 -20.97 7.26 -17.07
CA GLU A 128 -20.09 7.97 -16.13
C GLU A 128 -20.67 9.30 -15.66
N ARG A 129 -21.43 10.01 -16.52
CA ARG A 129 -22.16 11.21 -16.11
C ARG A 129 -23.28 10.90 -15.12
N ALA A 130 -23.91 9.73 -15.20
CA ALA A 130 -24.98 9.33 -14.29
C ALA A 130 -24.46 8.84 -12.94
N LEU A 131 -23.29 8.18 -12.94
CA LEU A 131 -22.72 7.54 -11.76
C LEU A 131 -21.69 8.42 -11.03
N GLU A 132 -21.11 9.41 -11.71
CA GLU A 132 -20.18 10.41 -11.17
C GLU A 132 -18.97 9.80 -10.39
N HIS A 133 -18.45 8.65 -10.84
CA HIS A 133 -17.43 7.89 -10.10
C HIS A 133 -16.15 8.67 -9.78
N GLU A 134 -15.75 9.60 -10.65
CA GLU A 134 -14.53 10.40 -10.47
C GLU A 134 -14.78 11.74 -9.75
N ALA A 135 -16.04 12.07 -9.45
CA ALA A 135 -16.38 13.30 -8.72
C ALA A 135 -16.05 13.15 -7.24
N HIS A 136 -15.22 14.05 -6.72
CA HIS A 136 -14.82 14.01 -5.31
C HIS A 136 -14.59 15.41 -4.73
N LEU A 137 -14.59 15.50 -3.41
CA LEU A 137 -14.15 16.68 -2.66
C LEU A 137 -12.79 16.43 -2.04
N ALA A 138 -11.86 17.37 -2.13
CA ALA A 138 -10.53 17.23 -1.58
C ALA A 138 -10.24 18.26 -0.50
N PHE A 139 -9.57 17.81 0.54
CA PHE A 139 -9.07 18.65 1.62
C PHE A 139 -7.57 18.46 1.82
N ASP A 140 -6.84 19.56 1.89
CA ASP A 140 -5.43 19.57 2.25
C ASP A 140 -5.29 19.51 3.78
N VAL A 141 -4.45 18.60 4.27
CA VAL A 141 -4.02 18.56 5.66
C VAL A 141 -2.95 19.63 5.87
N VAL A 142 -3.24 20.61 6.72
CA VAL A 142 -2.43 21.83 6.89
C VAL A 142 -1.05 21.53 7.46
N ARG A 143 -0.97 20.63 8.45
CA ARG A 143 0.27 20.18 9.10
C ARG A 143 0.18 18.68 9.33
N PRO A 144 0.56 17.88 8.33
CA PRO A 144 0.45 16.44 8.43
C PRO A 144 1.55 15.89 9.34
N ASP A 145 1.14 15.18 10.38
CA ASP A 145 1.99 14.30 11.18
C ASP A 145 1.22 13.00 11.47
N PRO A 146 1.89 11.88 11.82
CA PRO A 146 1.23 10.59 11.97
C PRO A 146 0.09 10.57 13.00
N LEU A 147 0.17 11.35 14.08
CA LEU A 147 -0.87 11.40 15.10
C LEU A 147 -2.08 12.21 14.61
N VAL A 148 -1.85 13.35 13.97
CA VAL A 148 -2.91 14.16 13.34
C VAL A 148 -3.63 13.37 12.27
N LEU A 149 -2.88 12.69 11.39
CA LEU A 149 -3.47 11.89 10.31
C LEU A 149 -4.31 10.75 10.88
N ARG A 150 -3.78 9.94 11.81
CA ARG A 150 -4.57 8.87 12.45
C ARG A 150 -5.83 9.41 13.12
N GLY A 151 -5.75 10.56 13.79
CA GLY A 151 -6.91 11.24 14.38
C GLY A 151 -7.96 11.63 13.33
N LEU A 152 -7.53 12.25 12.22
CA LEU A 152 -8.41 12.62 11.11
C LEU A 152 -9.09 11.40 10.49
N LEU A 153 -8.32 10.36 10.15
CA LEU A 153 -8.86 9.14 9.55
C LEU A 153 -9.86 8.44 10.50
N ALA A 154 -9.55 8.38 11.81
CA ALA A 154 -10.43 7.80 12.81
C ALA A 154 -11.72 8.61 12.99
N SER A 155 -11.66 9.94 12.94
CA SER A 155 -12.85 10.79 12.95
C SER A 155 -13.72 10.58 11.72
N PHE A 156 -13.13 10.52 10.52
CA PHE A 156 -13.85 10.21 9.29
C PHE A 156 -14.57 8.86 9.39
N ALA A 157 -13.86 7.82 9.83
CA ALA A 157 -14.41 6.48 10.02
C ALA A 157 -15.57 6.45 11.05
N ARG A 158 -15.42 7.15 12.18
CA ARG A 158 -16.46 7.24 13.20
C ARG A 158 -17.74 7.92 12.69
N HIS A 159 -17.63 8.84 11.76
CA HIS A 159 -18.77 9.48 11.08
C HIS A 159 -19.22 8.72 9.82
N GLY A 160 -18.81 7.46 9.68
CA GLY A 160 -19.34 6.54 8.66
C GLY A 160 -18.68 6.66 7.28
N ALA A 161 -17.62 7.45 7.14
CA ALA A 161 -16.82 7.41 5.91
C ALA A 161 -15.97 6.13 5.87
N ALA A 162 -15.91 5.47 4.71
CA ALA A 162 -15.17 4.22 4.55
C ALA A 162 -13.93 4.45 3.69
N ALA A 163 -12.82 3.79 4.00
CA ALA A 163 -11.60 3.87 3.19
C ALA A 163 -11.87 3.38 1.74
N ASP A 164 -11.41 4.17 0.76
CA ASP A 164 -11.65 3.97 -0.68
C ASP A 164 -10.38 4.18 -1.52
N GLY A 165 -9.27 3.68 -0.98
CA GLY A 165 -7.96 3.76 -1.64
C GLY A 165 -7.09 4.91 -1.16
N GLY A 166 -6.00 5.13 -1.88
CA GLY A 166 -5.00 6.15 -1.59
C GLY A 166 -3.67 5.79 -2.24
N GLY A 167 -2.69 6.69 -2.13
CA GLY A 167 -1.38 6.51 -2.75
C GLY A 167 -0.39 7.57 -2.32
N TYR A 168 0.90 7.23 -2.38
CA TYR A 168 1.98 8.20 -2.24
C TYR A 168 2.52 8.56 -3.62
N ASN A 169 2.64 9.85 -3.90
CA ASN A 169 3.23 10.38 -5.11
C ASN A 169 4.62 10.97 -4.80
N PRO A 170 5.73 10.33 -5.23
CA PRO A 170 7.07 10.82 -4.96
C PRO A 170 7.41 12.11 -5.72
N HIS A 171 6.68 12.44 -6.79
CA HIS A 171 6.92 13.67 -7.57
C HIS A 171 6.38 14.92 -6.87
N GLU A 172 5.27 14.77 -6.14
CA GLU A 172 4.62 15.85 -5.39
C GLU A 172 4.98 15.82 -3.90
N ASP A 173 5.76 14.81 -3.48
CA ASP A 173 6.00 14.43 -2.09
C ASP A 173 4.73 14.55 -1.25
N GLY A 174 3.73 13.74 -1.59
CA GLY A 174 2.42 13.81 -0.96
C GLY A 174 1.72 12.46 -0.93
N THR A 175 0.99 12.23 0.16
CA THR A 175 0.19 11.03 0.41
C THR A 175 -1.29 11.39 0.37
N VAL A 176 -2.05 10.63 -0.40
CA VAL A 176 -3.48 10.82 -0.61
C VAL A 176 -4.25 9.68 0.05
N PHE A 177 -5.31 10.03 0.79
CA PHE A 177 -6.25 9.10 1.41
C PHE A 177 -7.64 9.33 0.81
N TYR A 178 -8.22 8.29 0.22
CA TYR A 178 -9.58 8.37 -0.32
C TYR A 178 -10.58 7.73 0.62
N PHE A 179 -11.78 8.32 0.66
CA PHE A 179 -12.92 7.81 1.39
C PHE A 179 -14.17 7.79 0.50
N THR A 180 -14.99 6.75 0.66
CA THR A 180 -16.41 6.82 0.32
C THR A 180 -17.13 7.58 1.44
N ALA A 181 -17.89 8.60 1.09
CA ALA A 181 -18.70 9.37 2.03
C ALA A 181 -19.84 8.49 2.62
N PRO A 182 -20.30 8.78 3.85
CA PRO A 182 -21.40 8.05 4.47
C PRO A 182 -22.68 8.15 3.63
N ALA A 183 -23.56 7.15 3.76
CA ALA A 183 -24.78 7.05 2.94
C ALA A 183 -25.71 8.27 3.09
N ASP A 184 -25.76 8.85 4.30
CA ASP A 184 -26.55 10.02 4.68
C ASP A 184 -25.82 11.36 4.47
N THR A 185 -24.67 11.38 3.77
CA THR A 185 -23.99 12.62 3.40
C THR A 185 -24.94 13.61 2.74
N LYS A 186 -24.78 14.89 3.08
CA LYS A 186 -25.59 16.00 2.60
C LYS A 186 -24.96 16.69 1.38
N THR A 187 -23.97 16.07 0.76
CA THR A 187 -23.32 16.53 -0.47
C THR A 187 -23.65 15.61 -1.65
N ALA A 188 -23.65 16.17 -2.87
CA ALA A 188 -23.76 15.36 -4.08
C ALA A 188 -22.54 14.44 -4.28
N TYR A 189 -21.37 14.87 -3.78
CA TYR A 189 -20.13 14.10 -3.87
C TYR A 189 -20.16 12.91 -2.91
N ARG A 190 -19.88 11.73 -3.46
CA ARG A 190 -19.82 10.46 -2.70
C ARG A 190 -18.40 10.04 -2.35
N ARG A 191 -17.40 10.78 -2.81
CA ARG A 191 -15.99 10.48 -2.58
C ARG A 191 -15.26 11.69 -2.01
N VAL A 192 -14.37 11.43 -1.07
CA VAL A 192 -13.59 12.45 -0.37
C VAL A 192 -12.11 12.09 -0.45
N GLU A 193 -11.29 13.10 -0.66
CA GLU A 193 -9.83 13.02 -0.69
C GLU A 193 -9.26 13.83 0.47
N LEU A 194 -8.34 13.24 1.22
CA LEU A 194 -7.44 13.95 2.11
C LEU A 194 -6.03 13.91 1.52
N TYR A 195 -5.47 15.07 1.20
CA TYR A 195 -4.09 15.21 0.75
C TYR A 195 -3.20 15.62 1.91
N ALA A 196 -2.14 14.87 2.15
CA ALA A 196 -1.15 15.13 3.18
C ALA A 196 0.23 15.27 2.54
N GLY A 197 0.85 16.46 2.64
CA GLY A 197 2.24 16.65 2.21
C GLY A 197 3.20 15.73 2.99
N GLY A 198 4.14 15.13 2.29
CA GLY A 198 5.11 14.16 2.80
C GLY A 198 4.73 12.69 2.56
N ASP A 199 5.66 11.81 2.93
CA ASP A 199 5.52 10.37 2.88
C ASP A 199 4.88 9.83 4.17
N HIS A 200 3.59 9.48 4.09
CA HIS A 200 2.79 8.93 5.19
C HIS A 200 2.28 7.52 4.83
N ARG A 201 3.11 6.73 4.14
CA ARG A 201 2.75 5.39 3.65
C ARG A 201 2.42 4.40 4.77
N ASP A 202 2.92 4.62 5.97
CA ASP A 202 2.58 3.86 7.18
C ASP A 202 1.10 4.07 7.55
N VAL A 203 0.67 5.32 7.67
CA VAL A 203 -0.72 5.69 7.97
C VAL A 203 -1.63 5.30 6.79
N LEU A 204 -1.14 5.39 5.54
CA LEU A 204 -1.88 4.93 4.36
C LEU A 204 -2.11 3.42 4.39
N SER A 205 -1.16 2.63 4.89
CA SER A 205 -1.33 1.18 5.00
C SER A 205 -2.42 0.82 6.00
N GLU A 206 -2.43 1.51 7.16
CA GLU A 206 -3.49 1.40 8.17
C GLU A 206 -4.86 1.79 7.60
N HIS A 207 -4.94 2.91 6.87
CA HIS A 207 -6.15 3.39 6.20
C HIS A 207 -6.76 2.36 5.26
N LEU A 208 -5.93 1.69 4.46
CA LEU A 208 -6.37 0.70 3.48
C LEU A 208 -6.83 -0.63 4.12
N GLY A 209 -6.82 -0.74 5.45
CA GLY A 209 -7.08 -2.00 6.15
C GLY A 209 -6.12 -3.11 5.75
N ARG A 210 -4.95 -2.73 5.22
CA ARG A 210 -3.89 -3.66 4.85
C ARG A 210 -3.06 -3.87 6.11
N PRO A 211 -3.01 -5.09 6.67
CA PRO A 211 -1.89 -5.40 7.55
C PRO A 211 -0.61 -5.13 6.75
N LEU A 212 0.48 -4.74 7.42
CA LEU A 212 1.83 -4.67 6.84
C LEU A 212 2.31 -6.01 6.20
N ALA A 213 1.44 -7.00 6.09
CA ALA A 213 1.59 -8.29 5.45
C ALA A 213 0.92 -8.29 4.06
N ALA A 214 1.62 -7.79 3.04
CA ALA A 214 1.37 -8.11 1.61
C ALA A 214 2.45 -7.57 0.66
N ALA A 215 3.39 -6.76 1.15
CA ALA A 215 4.62 -6.45 0.42
C ALA A 215 5.75 -7.28 1.04
N GLY A 216 6.39 -8.15 0.25
CA GLY A 216 7.58 -8.87 0.69
C GLY A 216 8.60 -7.91 1.29
N HIS A 217 9.21 -8.33 2.41
CA HIS A 217 10.33 -7.70 3.12
C HIS A 217 10.62 -6.24 2.70
N PRO A 218 9.86 -5.25 3.20
CA PRO A 218 10.12 -3.86 2.87
C PRO A 218 11.51 -3.50 3.38
N ARG A 219 12.38 -3.08 2.45
CA ARG A 219 13.63 -2.39 2.78
C ARG A 219 13.27 -1.16 3.63
N PRO A 220 13.99 -0.86 4.72
CA PRO A 220 13.69 0.31 5.55
C PRO A 220 13.73 1.55 4.65
N ALA A 221 12.64 2.33 4.71
CA ALA A 221 12.61 3.67 4.14
C ALA A 221 13.68 4.51 4.84
N ALA A 222 14.22 5.51 4.14
CA ALA A 222 15.33 6.33 4.59
C ALA A 222 15.05 7.18 5.86
N ASP A 223 13.86 7.06 6.47
CA ASP A 223 13.35 7.91 7.55
C ASP A 223 12.72 7.14 8.74
N GLN A 224 13.00 5.84 8.88
CA GLN A 224 12.88 5.20 10.21
C GLN A 224 13.83 5.92 11.19
N GLN A 225 13.42 6.16 12.44
CA GLN A 225 14.34 6.68 13.45
C GLN A 225 15.62 5.83 13.40
N PRO A 226 16.85 6.40 13.36
CA PRO A 226 18.06 5.62 13.12
C PRO A 226 18.20 4.38 14.04
N ALA A 227 17.67 4.46 15.26
CA ALA A 227 17.60 3.34 16.20
C ALA A 227 16.64 2.21 15.76
N GLU A 228 15.48 2.53 15.19
CA GLU A 228 14.52 1.55 14.65
C GLU A 228 15.04 0.91 13.37
N THR A 229 15.66 1.69 12.48
CA THR A 229 16.37 1.16 11.30
C THR A 229 17.47 0.20 11.73
N LEU A 230 18.28 0.61 12.70
CA LEU A 230 19.37 -0.21 13.21
C LEU A 230 18.83 -1.46 13.91
N LEU A 231 17.76 -1.35 14.70
CA LEU A 231 17.12 -2.49 15.32
C LEU A 231 16.60 -3.46 14.25
N TRP A 232 15.92 -2.97 13.21
CA TRP A 232 15.47 -3.78 12.09
C TRP A 232 16.65 -4.52 11.42
N LEU A 233 17.74 -3.80 11.10
CA LEU A 233 18.96 -4.38 10.54
C LEU A 233 19.56 -5.47 11.45
N LEU A 234 19.61 -5.23 12.75
CA LEU A 234 20.13 -6.17 13.74
C LEU A 234 19.26 -7.44 13.86
N THR A 235 17.95 -7.30 13.68
CA THR A 235 16.99 -8.41 13.85
C THR A 235 16.83 -9.31 12.62
N GLY A 236 17.44 -8.98 11.48
CA GLY A 236 17.41 -9.84 10.28
C GLY A 236 17.90 -11.28 10.52
N ALA A 237 18.79 -11.44 11.49
CA ALA A 237 19.27 -12.75 11.97
C ALA A 237 18.13 -13.68 12.44
N TRP A 238 17.08 -13.12 13.05
CA TRP A 238 15.91 -13.88 13.52
C TRP A 238 15.11 -14.43 12.35
N THR A 239 14.98 -13.69 11.25
CA THR A 239 14.33 -14.16 10.03
C THR A 239 15.05 -15.36 9.45
N THR A 240 16.38 -15.30 9.28
CA THR A 240 17.16 -16.42 8.77
C THR A 240 17.00 -17.67 9.64
N GLN A 241 17.06 -17.52 10.97
CA GLN A 241 16.88 -18.63 11.90
C GLN A 241 15.44 -19.17 11.93
N ALA A 242 14.42 -18.32 11.81
CA ALA A 242 13.03 -18.74 11.76
C ALA A 242 12.73 -19.58 10.51
N LEU A 243 13.24 -19.16 9.34
CA LEU A 243 13.12 -19.92 8.09
C LEU A 243 13.85 -21.27 8.17
N ALA A 244 15.06 -21.27 8.74
CA ALA A 244 15.81 -22.50 8.95
C ALA A 244 15.12 -23.44 9.96
N ALA A 245 14.55 -22.90 11.05
CA ALA A 245 13.78 -23.68 12.02
C ALA A 245 12.53 -24.27 11.37
N CYS A 246 11.82 -23.50 10.53
CA CYS A 246 10.69 -23.98 9.74
C CYS A 246 11.07 -25.18 8.85
N ALA A 247 12.18 -25.06 8.12
CA ALA A 247 12.74 -26.11 7.28
C ALA A 247 13.23 -27.35 8.06
N ARG A 248 13.83 -27.15 9.25
CA ARG A 248 14.30 -28.26 10.12
C ARG A 248 13.15 -29.02 10.74
N LEU A 249 12.11 -28.31 11.20
CA LEU A 249 10.91 -28.89 11.78
C LEU A 249 9.99 -29.54 10.74
N ARG A 250 10.27 -29.37 9.44
CA ARG A 250 9.45 -29.93 8.36
C ARG A 250 8.01 -29.42 8.38
N LEU A 251 7.84 -28.15 8.75
CA LEU A 251 6.52 -27.50 8.75
C LEU A 251 5.89 -27.47 7.36
N PRO A 252 6.61 -27.21 6.25
CA PRO A 252 6.02 -27.23 4.91
C PRO A 252 5.36 -28.57 4.58
N GLU A 253 5.94 -29.70 4.99
CA GLU A 253 5.39 -31.03 4.73
C GLU A 253 4.22 -31.39 5.65
N ALA A 254 4.06 -30.68 6.77
CA ALA A 254 2.97 -30.89 7.72
C ALA A 254 1.79 -29.94 7.50
N MET A 255 1.84 -29.09 6.47
CA MET A 255 0.84 -28.05 6.17
C MET A 255 0.41 -28.10 4.71
N ASP A 256 -0.82 -27.69 4.43
CA ASP A 256 -1.35 -27.56 3.08
C ASP A 256 -1.56 -26.09 2.69
N ARG A 257 -1.60 -25.81 1.37
CA ARG A 257 -1.82 -24.46 0.84
C ARG A 257 -3.30 -24.07 0.80
N HIS A 258 -4.18 -25.06 0.74
CA HIS A 258 -5.63 -24.90 0.55
C HIS A 258 -6.39 -25.20 1.84
N THR A 259 -5.94 -26.15 2.66
CA THR A 259 -6.62 -26.55 3.91
C THR A 259 -5.84 -26.09 5.14
N GLY A 260 -6.54 -25.42 6.07
CA GLY A 260 -5.97 -24.98 7.33
C GLY A 260 -5.62 -26.16 8.24
N THR A 261 -4.48 -26.07 8.90
CA THR A 261 -4.02 -27.06 9.89
C THR A 261 -4.04 -26.44 11.27
N ASP A 262 -4.72 -27.09 12.22
CA ASP A 262 -4.75 -26.65 13.61
C ASP A 262 -3.33 -26.61 14.21
N GLY A 263 -3.01 -25.55 14.94
CA GLY A 263 -1.67 -25.34 15.49
C GLY A 263 -1.25 -26.41 16.51
N SER A 264 -2.18 -26.96 17.29
CA SER A 264 -1.87 -28.04 18.24
C SER A 264 -1.67 -29.38 17.54
N ALA A 265 -2.41 -29.63 16.46
CA ALA A 265 -2.16 -30.78 15.58
C ALA A 265 -0.79 -30.67 14.90
N LEU A 266 -0.44 -29.49 14.40
CA LEU A 266 0.85 -29.22 13.76
C LEU A 266 2.00 -29.41 14.74
N ALA A 267 1.89 -28.90 15.97
CA ALA A 267 2.88 -29.10 17.02
C ALA A 267 3.16 -30.57 17.30
N ARG A 268 2.12 -31.41 17.38
CA ARG A 268 2.27 -32.87 17.53
C ARG A 268 2.93 -33.50 16.31
N ALA A 269 2.56 -33.08 15.10
CA ALA A 269 3.08 -33.65 13.86
C ALA A 269 4.60 -33.42 13.72
N VAL A 270 5.10 -32.26 14.14
CA VAL A 270 6.53 -31.91 14.05
C VAL A 270 7.31 -32.12 15.35
N GLY A 271 6.66 -32.62 16.41
CA GLY A 271 7.29 -32.85 17.71
C GLY A 271 7.75 -31.57 18.43
N ALA A 272 7.01 -30.46 18.28
CA ALA A 272 7.33 -29.18 18.90
C ALA A 272 6.44 -28.87 20.11
N ASP A 273 6.94 -28.00 20.99
CA ASP A 273 6.13 -27.38 22.04
C ASP A 273 5.03 -26.49 21.41
N PRO A 274 3.74 -26.66 21.76
CA PRO A 274 2.64 -25.92 21.12
C PRO A 274 2.76 -24.40 21.24
N GLN A 275 3.19 -23.88 22.40
CA GLN A 275 3.25 -22.44 22.63
C GLN A 275 4.41 -21.79 21.87
N SER A 276 5.56 -22.46 21.86
CA SER A 276 6.74 -22.04 21.11
C SER A 276 6.50 -22.08 19.61
N LEU A 277 5.86 -23.16 19.12
CA LEU A 277 5.50 -23.27 17.72
C LEU A 277 4.48 -22.21 17.31
N ALA A 278 3.46 -21.95 18.12
CA ALA A 278 2.50 -20.88 17.83
C ALA A 278 3.20 -19.51 17.70
N THR A 279 4.23 -19.24 18.49
CA THR A 279 5.03 -18.02 18.39
C THR A 279 5.83 -17.97 17.08
N LEU A 280 6.46 -19.08 16.70
CA LEU A 280 7.15 -19.19 15.41
C LEU A 280 6.18 -19.03 14.22
N LEU A 281 5.01 -19.67 14.26
CA LEU A 281 4.00 -19.60 13.20
C LEU A 281 3.45 -18.19 13.02
N ARG A 282 3.20 -17.45 14.11
CA ARG A 282 2.84 -16.03 14.04
C ARG A 282 3.93 -15.19 13.38
N TYR A 283 5.19 -15.43 13.75
CA TYR A 283 6.31 -14.73 13.12
C TYR A 283 6.44 -15.07 11.63
N LEU A 284 6.32 -16.34 11.26
CA LEU A 284 6.30 -16.80 9.87
C LEU A 284 5.09 -16.25 9.09
N ALA A 285 3.96 -16.03 9.75
CA ALA A 285 2.80 -15.38 9.15
C ALA A 285 3.05 -13.89 8.88
N MET A 286 3.70 -13.17 9.80
CA MET A 286 4.15 -11.79 9.57
C MET A 286 5.11 -11.69 8.39
N LEU A 287 5.97 -12.69 8.18
CA LEU A 287 6.90 -12.77 7.05
C LEU A 287 6.21 -13.21 5.74
N GLY A 288 4.93 -13.59 5.78
CA GLY A 288 4.19 -14.09 4.62
C GLY A 288 4.62 -15.49 4.16
N VAL A 289 5.25 -16.28 5.04
CA VAL A 289 5.65 -17.68 4.78
C VAL A 289 4.46 -18.62 5.04
N VAL A 290 3.69 -18.31 6.08
CA VAL A 290 2.46 -18.99 6.48
C VAL A 290 1.30 -17.98 6.44
N SER A 291 0.05 -18.44 6.33
CA SER A 291 -1.13 -17.62 6.60
C SER A 291 -1.96 -18.24 7.71
N GLU A 292 -2.55 -17.40 8.56
CA GLU A 292 -3.45 -17.81 9.65
C GLU A 292 -4.89 -17.48 9.25
N GLY A 293 -5.80 -18.44 9.43
CA GLY A 293 -7.21 -18.30 9.12
C GLY A 293 -8.12 -19.01 10.14
N PRO A 294 -9.44 -18.90 9.99
CA PRO A 294 -10.42 -19.45 10.95
C PRO A 294 -10.35 -20.96 11.17
N ASP A 295 -9.81 -21.70 10.19
CA ASP A 295 -9.63 -23.15 10.15
C ASP A 295 -8.16 -23.56 10.40
N GLY A 296 -7.28 -22.62 10.80
CA GLY A 296 -5.89 -22.88 11.18
C GLY A 296 -4.86 -22.26 10.23
N PHE A 297 -3.65 -22.83 10.22
CA PHE A 297 -2.51 -22.31 9.47
C PHE A 297 -2.39 -22.97 8.10
N ARG A 298 -2.04 -22.20 7.08
CA ARG A 298 -1.77 -22.65 5.71
C ARG A 298 -0.39 -22.23 5.24
N LEU A 299 0.18 -23.01 4.33
CA LEU A 299 1.42 -22.65 3.66
C LEU A 299 1.14 -21.65 2.52
N THR A 300 1.94 -20.58 2.42
CA THR A 300 1.86 -19.67 1.28
C THR A 300 2.69 -20.18 0.10
N GLY A 301 2.65 -19.48 -1.04
CA GLY A 301 3.56 -19.75 -2.16
C GLY A 301 5.05 -19.60 -1.79
N VAL A 302 5.39 -18.66 -0.88
CA VAL A 302 6.76 -18.48 -0.40
C VAL A 302 7.17 -19.62 0.52
N GLY A 303 6.29 -20.00 1.46
CA GLY A 303 6.54 -21.14 2.36
C GLY A 303 6.67 -22.48 1.63
N ALA A 304 5.97 -22.64 0.51
CA ALA A 304 6.05 -23.85 -0.33
C ALA A 304 7.45 -24.08 -0.91
N LEU A 305 8.28 -23.04 -1.05
CA LEU A 305 9.68 -23.20 -1.47
C LEU A 305 10.55 -23.89 -0.42
N LEU A 306 10.09 -24.00 0.83
CA LEU A 306 10.80 -24.71 1.91
C LEU A 306 10.43 -26.19 2.00
N ASP A 307 9.47 -26.66 1.20
CA ASP A 307 9.17 -28.09 1.07
C ASP A 307 10.34 -28.80 0.36
N ALA A 308 10.79 -29.94 0.89
CA ALA A 308 11.90 -30.71 0.31
C ALA A 308 11.60 -31.29 -1.08
N GLU A 309 10.32 -31.57 -1.37
CA GLU A 309 9.88 -32.22 -2.59
C GLU A 309 9.37 -31.22 -3.64
N ALA A 310 9.31 -29.92 -3.28
CA ALA A 310 8.87 -28.89 -4.22
C ALA A 310 9.88 -28.69 -5.38
N PRO A 311 9.40 -28.55 -6.63
CA PRO A 311 10.23 -28.08 -7.72
C PRO A 311 10.85 -26.71 -7.38
N GLY A 312 12.17 -26.61 -7.43
CA GLY A 312 12.89 -25.39 -7.02
C GLY A 312 12.96 -25.18 -5.51
N SER A 313 12.90 -26.25 -4.72
CA SER A 313 13.05 -26.19 -3.26
C SER A 313 14.28 -25.40 -2.83
N MET A 314 14.06 -24.37 -2.03
CA MET A 314 15.09 -23.57 -1.36
C MET A 314 15.41 -24.09 0.05
N ARG A 315 14.85 -25.23 0.45
CA ARG A 315 15.09 -25.83 1.77
C ARG A 315 16.58 -26.07 2.05
N PRO A 316 17.39 -26.65 1.15
CA PRO A 316 18.82 -26.87 1.41
C PRO A 316 19.54 -25.55 1.66
N LEU A 317 19.23 -24.51 0.88
CA LEU A 317 19.78 -23.18 1.03
C LEU A 317 19.43 -22.56 2.40
N ALA A 318 18.16 -22.67 2.82
CA ALA A 318 17.72 -22.18 4.13
C ALA A 318 18.47 -22.88 5.28
N LEU A 319 18.71 -24.18 5.17
CA LEU A 319 19.46 -24.95 6.17
C LEU A 319 20.95 -24.57 6.22
N MET A 320 21.57 -24.28 5.07
CA MET A 320 22.96 -23.80 5.00
C MET A 320 23.09 -22.40 5.62
N TYR A 321 22.23 -21.47 5.21
CA TYR A 321 22.25 -20.07 5.68
C TYR A 321 21.84 -19.90 7.13
N GLY A 322 20.99 -20.78 7.66
CA GLY A 322 20.67 -20.83 9.10
C GLY A 322 21.55 -21.79 9.90
N GLY A 323 22.55 -22.41 9.27
CA GLY A 323 23.43 -23.41 9.86
C GLY A 323 24.91 -22.99 9.80
N PRO A 324 25.79 -23.76 9.13
CA PRO A 324 27.23 -23.48 9.12
C PRO A 324 27.59 -22.06 8.66
N PHE A 325 26.90 -21.51 7.66
CA PHE A 325 27.15 -20.14 7.22
C PHE A 325 26.71 -19.11 8.25
N TYR A 326 25.58 -19.32 8.93
CA TYR A 326 25.17 -18.43 10.02
C TYR A 326 26.24 -18.35 11.11
N GLN A 327 26.80 -19.50 11.50
CA GLN A 327 27.84 -19.59 12.52
C GLN A 327 29.12 -18.90 12.05
N SER A 328 29.53 -19.08 10.80
CA SER A 328 30.72 -18.42 10.27
C SER A 328 30.57 -16.89 10.18
N PHE A 329 29.37 -16.37 9.89
CA PHE A 329 29.10 -14.93 9.87
C PHE A 329 29.21 -14.29 11.26
N ALA A 330 29.07 -15.04 12.36
CA ALA A 330 29.36 -14.54 13.71
C ALA A 330 30.85 -14.13 13.87
N HIS A 331 31.74 -14.68 13.04
CA HIS A 331 33.17 -14.35 12.99
C HIS A 331 33.53 -13.30 11.93
N LEU A 332 32.55 -12.57 11.38
CA LEU A 332 32.80 -11.54 10.35
C LEU A 332 33.84 -10.48 10.80
N THR A 333 33.85 -10.12 12.08
CA THR A 333 34.85 -9.18 12.63
C THR A 333 36.29 -9.71 12.50
N HIS A 334 36.50 -11.02 12.67
CA HIS A 334 37.80 -11.64 12.42
C HIS A 334 38.19 -11.50 10.95
N THR A 335 37.26 -11.81 10.03
CA THR A 335 37.47 -11.69 8.58
C THR A 335 37.88 -10.28 8.20
N VAL A 336 37.16 -9.27 8.68
CA VAL A 336 37.45 -7.86 8.37
C VAL A 336 38.82 -7.43 8.91
N ARG A 337 39.23 -7.95 10.07
CA ARG A 337 40.52 -7.60 10.70
C ARG A 337 41.72 -8.31 10.09
N SER A 338 41.56 -9.56 9.66
CA SER A 338 42.67 -10.44 9.25
C SER A 338 42.73 -10.70 7.74
N GLY A 339 41.64 -10.45 7.02
CA GLY A 339 41.45 -10.88 5.63
C GLY A 339 41.20 -12.37 5.45
N GLN A 340 41.18 -13.16 6.53
CA GLN A 340 40.98 -14.62 6.48
C GLN A 340 39.50 -15.00 6.62
N PRO A 341 38.98 -16.00 5.90
CA PRO A 341 37.57 -16.38 5.98
C PRO A 341 37.14 -16.78 7.39
N GLY A 342 36.05 -16.18 7.90
CA GLY A 342 35.49 -16.51 9.21
C GLY A 342 35.06 -17.98 9.35
N PHE A 343 34.73 -18.64 8.23
CA PHE A 343 34.44 -20.08 8.20
C PHE A 343 35.68 -20.91 8.56
N GLU A 344 36.82 -20.62 7.92
CA GLU A 344 38.10 -21.28 8.21
C GLU A 344 38.57 -21.01 9.63
N HIS A 345 38.33 -19.81 10.14
CA HIS A 345 38.63 -19.47 11.53
C HIS A 345 37.79 -20.29 12.53
N LEU A 346 36.51 -20.52 12.24
CA LEU A 346 35.59 -21.27 13.09
C LEU A 346 35.84 -22.78 13.03
N TYR A 347 35.98 -23.34 11.82
CA TYR A 347 36.04 -24.79 11.60
C TYR A 347 37.47 -25.33 11.40
N GLY A 348 38.47 -24.46 11.26
CA GLY A 348 39.87 -24.84 11.05
C GLY A 348 40.21 -25.30 9.63
N GLU A 349 39.23 -25.30 8.73
CA GLU A 349 39.34 -25.75 7.33
C GLU A 349 38.36 -24.98 6.44
N ASN A 350 38.55 -25.02 5.12
CA ASN A 350 37.65 -24.32 4.19
C ASN A 350 36.28 -25.03 4.11
N HIS A 351 35.27 -24.31 3.65
CA HIS A 351 33.89 -24.79 3.63
C HIS A 351 33.67 -26.01 2.72
N PHE A 352 34.39 -26.13 1.61
CA PHE A 352 34.29 -27.32 0.75
C PHE A 352 34.80 -28.57 1.46
N ASP A 353 36.00 -28.49 2.06
CA ASP A 353 36.58 -29.60 2.81
C ASP A 353 35.69 -29.97 4.00
N HIS A 354 35.16 -28.97 4.72
CA HIS A 354 34.26 -29.19 5.84
C HIS A 354 32.98 -29.95 5.43
N PHE A 355 32.31 -29.51 4.37
CA PHE A 355 31.08 -30.17 3.90
C PHE A 355 31.36 -31.56 3.34
N ALA A 356 32.50 -31.77 2.67
CA ALA A 356 32.87 -33.07 2.10
C ALA A 356 33.09 -34.18 3.16
N ARG A 357 33.32 -33.82 4.43
CA ARG A 357 33.50 -34.79 5.54
C ARG A 357 32.19 -35.39 6.03
N ASP A 358 31.07 -34.73 5.76
CA ASP A 358 29.73 -35.17 6.15
C ASP A 358 28.88 -35.34 4.87
N PRO A 359 28.58 -36.58 4.45
CA PRO A 359 27.79 -36.84 3.26
C PRO A 359 26.43 -36.11 3.23
N GLU A 360 25.82 -35.88 4.40
CA GLU A 360 24.55 -35.15 4.49
C GLU A 360 24.75 -33.66 4.20
N LEU A 361 25.79 -33.04 4.77
CA LEU A 361 26.12 -31.63 4.51
C LEU A 361 26.62 -31.41 3.08
N ALA A 362 27.41 -32.33 2.53
CA ALA A 362 27.82 -32.30 1.13
C ALA A 362 26.60 -32.30 0.20
N THR A 363 25.68 -33.24 0.41
CA THR A 363 24.42 -33.33 -0.36
C THR A 363 23.58 -32.07 -0.20
N GLN A 364 23.50 -31.53 1.01
CA GLN A 364 22.75 -30.31 1.28
C GLN A 364 23.37 -29.09 0.59
N PHE A 365 24.69 -28.97 0.59
CA PHE A 365 25.41 -27.91 -0.11
C PHE A 365 25.22 -28.01 -1.62
N ASP A 366 25.41 -29.19 -2.20
CA ASP A 366 25.20 -29.42 -3.65
C ASP A 366 23.77 -29.06 -4.08
N ARG A 367 22.77 -29.50 -3.32
CA ARG A 367 21.36 -29.15 -3.59
C ARG A 367 21.03 -27.67 -3.36
N SER A 368 21.85 -26.94 -2.59
CA SER A 368 21.67 -25.49 -2.40
C SER A 368 22.24 -24.66 -3.55
N MET A 369 23.13 -25.25 -4.35
CA MET A 369 23.83 -24.61 -5.47
C MET A 369 23.25 -24.99 -6.85
N ALA A 370 22.42 -26.04 -6.90
CA ALA A 370 21.68 -26.49 -8.08
C ALA A 370 20.39 -25.70 -8.28
#